data_AF-A0A4V5ZYF8-F1
#
_entry.id   AF-A0A4V5ZYF8-F1
#
_cell.length_a   1.000
_cell.length_b   1.000
_cell.length_c   1.000
_cell.angle_alpha   90.00
_cell.angle_beta   90.00
_cell.angle_gamma   90.00
#
_symmetry.space_group_name_H-M   'P 1'
#
loop_
_entity.id
_entity.type
_entity.pdbx_description
1 polymer ?
#
loop_
_entity_poly.entity_id
_entity_poly.type
_entity_poly.pdbx_seq_one_letter_code
_entity_poly.pdbx_strand_id
1 'polypeptide(L)'
;MEISATGALMLGYLNRSEASASSIEYEGWFHTGDIGYVDMDGERYVVDRVKELIKVDALPVPPSKLEDLLHSHPMIEDVAVVGIPDDIEGEFAAGFCGKVAPYKKLSGGVRFIEQVPKNSTGKSFRRVLKESL
;
A
#
# COMPACT_ATOMS: atom_id res chain seq x y z
N MET A 1 3.65 12.44 0.09
CA MET A 1 5.13 12.46 0.17
C MET A 1 5.57 11.27 1.01
N GLU A 2 6.79 10.78 0.84
CA GLU A 2 7.32 9.79 1.81
C GLU A 2 7.51 10.46 3.18
N ILE A 3 7.19 9.74 4.24
CA ILE A 3 7.36 10.16 5.62
C ILE A 3 8.80 9.84 6.03
N SER A 4 9.52 10.86 6.49
CA SER A 4 10.79 10.69 7.20
C SER A 4 10.60 10.95 8.69
N ALA A 5 11.30 10.20 9.54
CA ALA A 5 11.21 10.30 10.99
C ALA A 5 12.60 10.50 11.63
N THR A 6 12.66 11.21 12.75
CA THR A 6 13.87 11.39 13.56
C THR A 6 13.54 11.32 15.05
N GLY A 7 14.56 11.21 15.92
CA GLY A 7 14.41 11.02 17.36
C GLY A 7 14.87 9.64 17.81
N ALA A 8 13.96 8.81 18.32
CA ALA A 8 14.26 7.46 18.80
C ALA A 8 14.49 6.47 17.64
N LEU A 9 15.64 6.58 16.97
CA LEU A 9 16.03 5.72 15.86
C LEU A 9 16.92 4.55 16.32
N MET A 10 16.90 3.48 15.53
CA MET A 10 17.88 2.39 15.66
C MET A 10 19.29 2.88 15.32
N LEU A 11 20.32 2.24 15.87
CA LEU A 11 21.72 2.51 15.50
C LEU A 11 22.04 2.09 14.05
N GLY A 12 21.25 1.18 13.50
CA GLY A 12 21.42 0.61 12.17
C GLY A 12 21.02 -0.86 12.15
N TYR A 13 21.06 -1.45 10.97
CA TYR A 13 20.84 -2.88 10.79
C TYR A 13 22.10 -3.68 11.14
N LEU A 14 21.92 -4.73 11.94
CA LEU A 14 23.00 -5.63 12.35
C LEU A 14 23.72 -6.23 11.13
N ASN A 15 25.03 -5.99 11.02
CA ASN A 15 25.89 -6.47 9.93
C ASN A 15 25.41 -6.09 8.52
N ARG A 16 24.65 -4.99 8.39
CA ARG A 16 24.19 -4.45 7.10
C ARG A 16 24.39 -2.95 7.02
N SER A 17 25.66 -2.56 6.88
CA SER A 17 26.07 -1.15 6.73
C SER A 17 25.40 -0.47 5.55
N GLU A 18 25.35 -1.11 4.38
CA GLU A 18 24.71 -0.55 3.18
C GLU A 18 23.20 -0.29 3.36
N ALA A 19 22.48 -1.24 3.96
CA ALA A 19 21.05 -1.08 4.25
C ALA A 19 20.80 0.03 5.29
N SER A 20 21.74 0.23 6.21
CA SER A 20 21.67 1.30 7.22
C SER A 20 21.87 2.66 6.56
N ALA A 21 22.88 2.76 5.69
CA ALA A 21 23.19 3.98 4.95
C ALA A 21 22.09 4.37 3.94
N SER A 22 21.37 3.40 3.38
CA SER A 22 20.26 3.67 2.46
C SER A 22 18.94 4.01 3.17
N SER A 23 18.80 3.69 4.45
CA SER A 23 17.57 3.92 5.22
C SER A 23 17.65 5.14 6.14
N ILE A 24 18.86 5.62 6.45
CA ILE A 24 19.12 6.78 7.32
C ILE A 24 19.92 7.81 6.53
N GLU A 25 19.34 8.98 6.31
CA GLU A 25 19.98 10.12 5.66
C GLU A 25 21.13 10.69 6.51
N TYR A 26 22.03 11.43 5.86
CA TYR A 26 23.19 12.08 6.51
C TYR A 26 22.79 12.98 7.69
N GLU A 27 21.60 13.59 7.64
CA GLU A 27 21.09 14.47 8.69
C GLU A 27 20.34 13.73 9.83
N GLY A 28 20.37 12.39 9.85
CA GLY A 28 19.74 11.59 10.91
C GLY A 28 18.23 11.43 10.75
N TRP A 29 17.73 11.53 9.52
CA TRP A 29 16.34 11.21 9.15
C TRP A 29 16.23 9.78 8.63
N PHE A 30 15.26 9.04 9.12
CA PHE A 30 14.97 7.67 8.70
C PHE A 30 13.82 7.65 7.69
N HIS A 31 14.05 7.00 6.55
CA HIS A 31 13.04 6.75 5.52
C HIS A 31 12.12 5.61 5.96
N THR A 32 10.86 5.92 6.29
CA THR A 32 9.94 4.87 6.78
C THR A 32 9.41 3.99 5.66
N GLY A 33 9.46 4.46 4.41
CA GLY A 33 8.80 3.83 3.28
C GLY A 33 7.28 3.99 3.28
N ASP A 34 6.73 4.80 4.19
CA ASP A 34 5.30 5.13 4.24
C ASP A 34 5.04 6.46 3.57
N ILE A 35 3.89 6.59 2.92
CA ILE A 35 3.42 7.80 2.28
C ILE A 35 2.42 8.47 3.20
N GLY A 36 2.53 9.78 3.34
CA GLY A 36 1.59 10.57 4.13
C GLY A 36 1.46 12.00 3.68
N TYR A 37 0.62 12.70 4.42
CA TYR A 37 0.44 14.15 4.35
C TYR A 37 0.02 14.69 5.72
N VAL A 38 0.15 16.00 5.87
CA VAL A 38 -0.38 16.76 7.01
C VAL A 38 -1.52 17.62 6.48
N ASP A 39 -2.65 17.63 7.17
CA ASP A 39 -3.77 18.48 6.78
C ASP A 39 -3.60 19.93 7.29
N MET A 40 -4.64 20.76 7.13
CA MET A 40 -4.59 22.16 7.54
C MET A 40 -4.63 22.35 9.06
N ASP A 41 -5.12 21.36 9.80
CA ASP A 41 -5.22 21.38 11.27
C ASP A 41 -3.94 20.86 11.94
N GLY A 42 -2.97 20.41 11.13
CA GLY A 42 -1.69 19.87 11.60
C GLY A 42 -1.75 18.38 11.96
N GLU A 43 -2.86 17.71 11.65
CA GLU A 43 -3.01 16.28 11.85
C GLU A 43 -2.26 15.50 10.77
N ARG A 44 -1.66 14.37 11.17
CA ARG A 44 -0.76 13.58 10.31
C ARG A 44 -1.47 12.31 9.88
N TYR A 45 -1.45 12.05 8.57
CA TYR A 45 -2.11 10.90 7.97
C TYR A 45 -1.10 10.00 7.27
N VAL A 46 -1.12 8.71 7.61
CA VAL A 46 -0.42 7.66 6.88
C VAL A 46 -1.40 7.08 5.86
N VAL A 47 -0.99 7.07 4.59
CA VAL A 47 -1.82 6.64 3.47
C VAL A 47 -1.52 5.19 3.12
N ASP A 48 -0.30 4.90 2.69
CA ASP A 48 0.10 3.54 2.28
C ASP A 48 1.63 3.46 2.18
N ARG A 49 2.19 2.31 1.81
CA ARG A 49 3.63 2.18 1.61
C ARG A 49 4.04 2.45 0.18
N VAL A 50 5.19 3.09 0.00
CA VAL A 50 5.77 3.41 -1.32
C VAL A 50 5.84 2.19 -2.23
N LYS A 51 6.23 1.03 -1.68
CA LYS A 51 6.37 -0.23 -2.43
C LYS A 51 5.07 -0.98 -2.66
N GLU A 52 3.98 -0.59 -2.00
CA GLU A 52 2.67 -1.24 -2.09
C GLU A 52 1.70 -0.50 -3.02
N LEU A 53 2.07 0.69 -3.51
CA LEU A 53 1.28 1.42 -4.49
C LEU A 53 1.11 0.62 -5.79
N ILE A 54 -0.14 0.49 -6.23
CA ILE A 54 -0.51 -0.09 -7.53
C ILE A 54 -0.27 0.97 -8.59
N LYS A 55 0.33 0.59 -9.72
CA LYS A 55 0.59 1.53 -10.83
C LYS A 55 -0.42 1.30 -11.94
N VAL A 56 -1.45 2.15 -12.01
CA VAL A 56 -2.48 2.13 -13.06
C VAL A 56 -2.28 3.35 -13.95
N ASP A 57 -2.07 3.19 -15.25
CA ASP A 57 -1.85 4.32 -16.19
C ASP A 57 -0.74 5.29 -15.76
N ALA A 58 0.36 4.77 -15.21
CA ALA A 58 1.45 5.53 -14.59
C ALA A 58 1.03 6.39 -13.37
N LEU A 59 -0.19 6.25 -12.86
CA LEU A 59 -0.69 6.90 -11.67
C LEU A 59 -0.58 5.97 -10.45
N PRO A 60 -0.10 6.47 -9.30
CA PRO A 60 -0.04 5.69 -8.07
C PRO A 60 -1.43 5.57 -7.43
N VAL A 61 -1.88 4.34 -7.21
CA VAL A 61 -3.15 4.01 -6.55
C VAL A 61 -2.85 3.29 -5.23
N PRO A 62 -3.19 3.90 -4.06
CA PRO A 62 -3.10 3.23 -2.78
C PRO A 62 -4.15 2.12 -2.64
N PRO A 63 -3.74 0.85 -2.41
CA PRO A 63 -4.68 -0.24 -2.11
C PRO A 63 -5.60 0.06 -0.93
N SER A 64 -5.04 0.59 0.17
CA SER A 64 -5.76 0.94 1.40
C SER A 64 -7.04 1.75 1.14
N LYS A 65 -6.97 2.79 0.30
CA LYS A 65 -8.15 3.61 -0.05
C LYS A 65 -9.26 2.83 -0.75
N LEU A 66 -8.90 1.83 -1.54
CA LEU A 66 -9.87 0.97 -2.22
C LEU A 66 -10.41 -0.09 -1.25
N GLU A 67 -9.56 -0.64 -0.39
CA GLU A 67 -9.92 -1.56 0.68
C GLU A 67 -10.91 -0.92 1.65
N ASP A 68 -10.64 0.28 2.17
CA ASP A 68 -11.54 1.03 3.07
C ASP A 68 -12.93 1.22 2.45
N LEU A 69 -12.96 1.56 1.16
CA LEU A 69 -14.20 1.77 0.42
C LEU A 69 -14.98 0.47 0.23
N LEU A 70 -14.31 -0.63 -0.10
CA LEU A 70 -14.95 -1.94 -0.23
C LEU A 70 -15.44 -2.45 1.13
N HIS A 71 -14.63 -2.28 2.18
CA HIS A 71 -14.96 -2.69 3.54
C HIS A 71 -16.16 -1.91 4.12
N SER A 72 -16.45 -0.71 3.61
CA SER A 72 -17.68 0.02 3.96
C SER A 72 -18.98 -0.69 3.54
N HIS A 73 -18.90 -1.69 2.67
CA HIS A 73 -20.05 -2.46 2.22
C HIS A 73 -20.40 -3.57 3.24
N PRO A 74 -21.65 -3.66 3.75
CA PRO A 74 -22.01 -4.54 4.86
C PRO A 74 -21.90 -6.04 4.56
N MET A 75 -21.81 -6.43 3.29
CA MET A 75 -21.64 -7.83 2.88
C MET A 75 -20.16 -8.23 2.69
N ILE A 76 -19.21 -7.33 2.90
CA ILE A 76 -17.79 -7.62 2.76
C ILE A 76 -17.19 -7.76 4.16
N GLU A 77 -16.85 -8.99 4.54
CA GLU A 77 -16.20 -9.27 5.83
C GLU A 77 -14.73 -8.83 5.83
N ASP A 78 -14.01 -9.11 4.74
CA ASP A 78 -12.59 -8.79 4.60
C ASP A 78 -12.24 -8.53 3.14
N VAL A 79 -11.21 -7.74 2.91
CA VAL A 79 -10.79 -7.34 1.56
C VAL A 79 -9.29 -7.12 1.47
N ALA A 80 -8.73 -7.48 0.33
CA ALA A 80 -7.39 -7.10 -0.06
C ALA A 80 -7.39 -6.69 -1.53
N VAL A 81 -6.74 -5.58 -1.82
CA VAL A 81 -6.57 -5.06 -3.17
C VAL A 81 -5.12 -5.24 -3.59
N VAL A 82 -4.93 -5.81 -4.77
CA VAL A 82 -3.61 -6.04 -5.37
C VAL A 82 -3.63 -5.57 -6.83
N GLY A 83 -2.46 -5.12 -7.31
CA GLY A 83 -2.25 -4.85 -8.73
C GLY A 83 -2.02 -6.14 -9.51
N ILE A 84 -2.75 -6.31 -10.61
CA ILE A 84 -2.60 -7.41 -11.57
C ILE A 84 -1.84 -6.87 -12.78
N PRO A 85 -0.66 -7.40 -13.14
CA PRO A 85 0.08 -6.95 -14.30
C PRO A 85 -0.76 -7.05 -15.59
N ASP A 86 -0.70 -6.01 -16.42
CA ASP A 86 -1.27 -5.99 -17.76
C ASP A 86 -0.22 -5.54 -18.78
N ASP A 87 -0.18 -6.23 -19.92
CA ASP A 87 0.82 -6.04 -20.98
C ASP A 87 0.63 -4.69 -21.71
N ILE A 88 -0.52 -4.03 -21.54
CA ILE A 88 -0.87 -2.75 -22.19
C ILE A 88 -0.90 -1.60 -21.17
N GLU A 89 -1.53 -1.78 -20.00
CA GLU A 89 -1.81 -0.68 -19.04
C GLU A 89 -1.06 -0.78 -17.69
N GLY A 90 -0.17 -1.77 -17.52
CA GLY A 90 0.73 -1.87 -16.37
C GLY A 90 0.15 -2.70 -15.22
N GLU A 91 -0.83 -2.20 -14.47
CA GLU A 91 -1.58 -2.99 -13.48
C GLU A 91 -3.06 -2.60 -13.40
N PHE A 92 -3.94 -3.56 -13.09
CA PHE A 92 -5.35 -3.29 -12.73
C PHE A 92 -5.64 -3.56 -11.24
N ALA A 93 -6.57 -2.80 -10.66
CA ALA A 93 -7.10 -3.06 -9.32
C ALA A 93 -8.36 -3.97 -9.39
N ALA A 94 -8.75 -4.67 -8.32
CA ALA A 94 -9.85 -5.65 -8.31
C ALA A 94 -10.98 -5.37 -7.26
N GLY A 95 -12.27 -5.50 -7.62
CA GLY A 95 -13.51 -5.20 -6.85
C GLY A 95 -14.62 -4.45 -7.65
N PHE A 96 -15.71 -3.98 -7.02
CA PHE A 96 -16.78 -3.19 -7.68
C PHE A 96 -16.93 -1.83 -6.99
N CYS A 97 -16.75 -0.70 -7.69
CA CYS A 97 -17.05 0.62 -7.13
C CYS A 97 -17.42 1.67 -8.18
N GLY A 98 -18.65 2.20 -8.10
CA GLY A 98 -19.13 3.31 -8.94
C GLY A 98 -18.71 4.71 -8.47
N LYS A 99 -17.94 4.84 -7.37
CA LYS A 99 -17.62 6.13 -6.70
C LYS A 99 -16.16 6.55 -6.79
N VAL A 100 -15.35 5.92 -7.64
CA VAL A 100 -13.91 6.25 -7.78
C VAL A 100 -13.58 6.80 -9.17
N ALA A 101 -12.50 7.58 -9.25
CA ALA A 101 -11.97 8.07 -10.52
C ALA A 101 -11.69 6.89 -11.49
N PRO A 102 -11.76 7.10 -12.82
CA PRO A 102 -11.61 6.03 -13.81
C PRO A 102 -10.38 5.12 -13.59
N TYR A 103 -9.20 5.69 -13.37
CA TYR A 103 -7.94 4.96 -13.13
C TYR A 103 -7.86 4.22 -11.78
N LYS A 104 -8.85 4.41 -10.90
CA LYS A 104 -8.99 3.68 -9.63
C LYS A 104 -10.06 2.60 -9.71
N LYS A 105 -10.74 2.49 -10.86
CA LYS A 105 -11.70 1.42 -11.08
C LYS A 105 -10.96 0.10 -11.10
N LEU A 106 -11.74 -0.91 -10.75
CA LEU A 106 -11.22 -2.21 -10.45
C LEU A 106 -11.32 -3.10 -11.70
N SER A 107 -10.58 -2.72 -12.74
CA SER A 107 -10.57 -3.36 -14.07
C SER A 107 -10.02 -4.78 -14.09
N GLY A 108 -9.29 -5.20 -13.05
CA GLY A 108 -8.71 -6.53 -12.89
C GLY A 108 -9.71 -7.60 -12.45
N GLY A 109 -10.98 -7.20 -12.23
CA GLY A 109 -12.08 -8.09 -11.85
C GLY A 109 -12.24 -8.22 -10.33
N VAL A 110 -12.97 -9.23 -9.85
CA VAL A 110 -13.15 -9.52 -8.41
C VAL A 110 -13.02 -11.02 -8.23
N ARG A 111 -12.29 -11.47 -7.21
CA ARG A 111 -12.26 -12.88 -6.80
C ARG A 111 -12.72 -13.01 -5.36
N PHE A 112 -13.64 -13.94 -5.12
CA PHE A 112 -14.05 -14.34 -3.78
C PHE A 112 -13.14 -15.47 -3.32
N ILE A 113 -12.63 -15.35 -2.11
CA ILE A 113 -11.76 -16.34 -1.45
C ILE A 113 -12.33 -16.63 -0.06
N GLU A 114 -12.04 -17.80 0.48
CA GLU A 114 -12.52 -18.18 1.81
C GLU A 114 -11.91 -17.30 2.90
N GLN A 115 -10.64 -16.90 2.74
CA GLN A 115 -9.95 -16.04 3.70
C GLN A 115 -8.83 -15.25 3.04
N VAL A 116 -8.73 -13.96 3.38
CA VAL A 116 -7.57 -13.14 3.00
C VAL A 116 -6.35 -13.60 3.80
N PRO A 117 -5.25 -14.03 3.15
CA PRO A 117 -4.05 -14.44 3.85
C PRO A 117 -3.46 -13.24 4.59
N LYS A 118 -3.28 -13.37 5.90
CA LYS A 118 -2.72 -12.33 6.76
C LYS A 118 -1.51 -12.85 7.53
N ASN A 119 -0.60 -11.94 7.87
CA ASN A 119 0.53 -12.25 8.75
C ASN A 119 0.09 -12.29 10.23
N SER A 120 1.03 -12.62 11.11
CA SER A 120 0.80 -12.65 12.57
C SER A 120 0.36 -11.30 13.17
N THR A 121 0.54 -10.19 12.45
CA THR A 121 0.11 -8.84 12.85
C THR A 121 -1.16 -8.39 12.12
N GLY A 122 -1.89 -9.30 11.45
CA GLY A 122 -3.13 -9.00 10.72
C GLY A 122 -2.97 -8.29 9.37
N LYS A 123 -1.74 -8.07 8.89
CA LYS A 123 -1.48 -7.43 7.60
C LYS A 123 -1.64 -8.43 6.46
N SER A 124 -2.41 -8.06 5.43
CA SER A 124 -2.64 -8.87 4.24
C SER A 124 -1.32 -9.20 3.51
N PHE A 125 -1.12 -10.48 3.22
CA PHE A 125 0.04 -11.01 2.51
C PHE A 125 -0.16 -10.87 0.99
N ARG A 126 -0.11 -9.63 0.50
CA ARG A 126 -0.38 -9.29 -0.91
C ARG A 126 0.48 -10.04 -1.92
N ARG A 127 1.72 -10.40 -1.56
CA ARG A 127 2.60 -11.23 -2.41
C ARG A 127 1.96 -12.59 -2.73
N VAL A 128 1.38 -13.26 -1.73
CA VAL A 128 0.73 -14.57 -1.91
C VAL A 128 -0.52 -14.43 -2.75
N LEU A 129 -1.28 -13.34 -2.56
CA LEU A 129 -2.44 -13.04 -3.40
C LEU A 129 -2.02 -12.84 -4.86
N LYS A 130 -0.96 -12.07 -5.14
CA LYS A 130 -0.43 -11.89 -6.51
C LYS A 130 0.04 -13.21 -7.14
N GLU A 131 0.64 -14.12 -6.37
CA GLU A 131 1.09 -15.44 -6.85
C GLU A 131 -0.08 -16.39 -7.19
N SER A 132 -1.27 -16.14 -6.65
CA SER A 132 -2.48 -16.96 -6.86
C SER A 132 -3.38 -16.48 -8.02
N LEU A 133 -3.00 -15.39 -8.68
CA LEU A 133 -3.78 -14.75 -9.75
C LEU A 133 -3.38 -15.26 -11.13
#